data_AF-A0A150HTB6-F1
#
_entry.id   AF-A0A150HTB6-F1
#
_cell.length_a   1.000
_cell.length_b   1.000
_cell.length_c   1.000
_cell.angle_alpha   90.00
_cell.angle_beta   90.00
_cell.angle_gamma   90.00
#
_symmetry.space_group_name_H-M   'P 1'
#
loop_
_entity.id
_entity.type
_entity.pdbx_description
1 polymer ?
#
loop_
_entity_poly.entity_id
_entity_poly.type
_entity_poly.pdbx_seq_one_letter_code
_entity_poly.pdbx_strand_id
1 'polypeptide(L)'
;MLGLFLTPFLYGLFVQPEIKINAAPFSLIIAGLLVGFGTRLGSGCTSGHGICGMSRLSIRSVIATMTFMLAGIVTVYVIRHVLGAVI
;
A
#
# COMPACT_ATOMS: atom_id res chain seq x y z
N MET A 1 11.83 11.18 0.76
CA MET A 1 11.89 10.76 -0.66
C MET A 1 13.24 10.14 -0.99
N LEU A 2 14.37 10.84 -0.79
CA LEU A 2 15.73 10.26 -0.97
C LEU A 2 15.92 8.92 -0.24
N GLY A 3 15.49 8.81 1.01
CA GLY A 3 15.60 7.56 1.78
C GLY A 3 14.82 6.38 1.17
N LEU A 4 13.71 6.61 0.46
CA LEU A 4 12.94 5.51 -0.16
C LEU A 4 13.66 4.94 -1.39
N PHE A 5 14.48 5.76 -2.06
CA PHE A 5 15.30 5.34 -3.20
C PHE A 5 16.67 4.79 -2.77
N LEU A 6 17.34 5.45 -1.82
CA LEU A 6 18.65 5.01 -1.33
C LEU A 6 18.58 3.67 -0.62
N THR A 7 17.58 3.47 0.26
CA THR A 7 17.51 2.27 1.11
C THR A 7 17.48 0.98 0.31
N PRO A 8 16.58 0.75 -0.67
CA PRO A 8 16.59 -0.48 -1.46
C PRO A 8 17.87 -0.62 -2.31
N PHE A 9 18.47 0.49 -2.75
CA PHE A 9 19.71 0.46 -3.53
C PHE A 9 20.92 0.01 -2.69
N LEU A 10 21.09 0.54 -1.48
CA LEU A 10 22.12 0.08 -0.55
C LEU A 10 21.86 -1.35 -0.05
N TYR A 11 20.59 -1.69 0.21
CA TYR A 11 20.23 -3.03 0.69
C TYR A 11 20.48 -4.11 -0.38
N GLY A 12 20.23 -3.77 -1.65
CA GLY A 12 20.52 -4.64 -2.80
C GLY A 12 22.02 -4.93 -3.02
N LEU A 13 22.92 -4.11 -2.45
CA LEU A 13 24.36 -4.38 -2.50
C LEU A 13 24.81 -5.48 -1.52
N PHE A 14 24.06 -5.69 -0.43
CA PHE A 14 24.41 -6.64 0.63
C PHE A 14 23.56 -7.92 0.60
N VAL A 15 22.31 -7.83 0.17
CA VAL A 15 21.37 -8.96 0.13
C VAL A 15 20.63 -8.90 -1.20
N GLN A 16 20.67 -10.01 -1.96
CA GLN A 16 19.83 -10.16 -3.15
C GLN A 16 18.51 -10.84 -2.74
N PRO A 17 17.42 -10.08 -2.56
CA PRO A 17 16.13 -10.68 -2.26
C PRO A 17 15.64 -11.48 -3.47
N GLU A 18 15.18 -12.70 -3.24
CA GLU A 18 14.52 -13.52 -4.26
C GLU A 18 13.11 -12.96 -4.49
N ILE A 19 12.97 -12.03 -5.44
CA ILE A 19 11.71 -11.33 -5.73
C ILE A 19 10.85 -12.23 -6.64
N LYS A 20 10.02 -13.07 -6.03
CA LYS A 20 9.00 -13.85 -6.74
C LYS A 20 7.76 -13.00 -6.97
N ILE A 21 7.60 -12.48 -8.18
CA ILE A 21 6.38 -11.79 -8.60
C ILE A 21 5.47 -12.80 -9.29
N ASN A 22 4.52 -13.35 -8.54
CA ASN A 22 3.48 -14.23 -9.08
C ASN A 22 2.23 -13.45 -9.58
N ALA A 23 2.28 -12.12 -9.57
CA ALA A 23 1.19 -11.27 -10.04
C ALA A 23 1.33 -10.92 -11.53
N ALA A 24 0.21 -10.91 -12.26
CA ALA A 24 0.19 -10.45 -13.64
C ALA A 24 0.61 -8.97 -13.73
N PRO A 25 1.48 -8.58 -14.67
CA PRO A 25 1.94 -7.19 -14.79
C PRO A 25 0.79 -6.20 -15.03
N PHE A 26 -0.28 -6.65 -15.68
CA PHE A 26 -1.48 -5.83 -15.90
C PHE A 26 -2.24 -5.52 -14.60
N SER A 27 -2.33 -6.47 -13.66
CA SER A 27 -3.01 -6.23 -12.38
C SER A 27 -2.21 -5.26 -11.50
N LEU A 28 -0.88 -5.30 -11.56
CA LEU A 28 0.00 -4.35 -10.88
C LEU A 28 -0.20 -2.92 -11.38
N ILE A 29 -0.32 -2.72 -12.70
CA ILE A 29 -0.55 -1.39 -13.29
C ILE A 29 -1.92 -0.84 -12.85
N ILE A 30 -2.96 -1.66 -12.94
CA ILE A 30 -4.32 -1.26 -12.54
C ILE A 30 -4.38 -0.96 -11.04
N ALA A 31 -3.78 -1.81 -10.20
CA ALA A 31 -3.72 -1.60 -8.76
C ALA A 31 -2.98 -0.29 -8.43
N GLY A 32 -1.84 -0.02 -9.08
CA GLY A 32 -1.10 1.22 -8.90
C GLY A 32 -1.89 2.47 -9.27
N LEU A 33 -2.62 2.44 -10.39
CA LEU A 33 -3.49 3.54 -10.82
C LEU A 33 -4.65 3.77 -9.86
N LEU A 34 -5.35 2.71 -9.44
CA LEU A 34 -6.46 2.77 -8.49
C LEU A 34 -6.02 3.34 -7.14
N VAL A 35 -4.89 2.86 -6.61
CA VAL A 35 -4.34 3.36 -5.35
C VAL A 35 -3.90 4.81 -5.50
N GLY A 36 -3.18 5.16 -6.57
CA GLY A 36 -2.75 6.53 -6.84
C GLY A 36 -3.94 7.50 -6.92
N PHE A 37 -4.97 7.15 -7.67
CA PHE A 37 -6.20 7.92 -7.76
C PHE A 37 -6.92 8.04 -6.41
N GLY A 38 -7.02 6.95 -5.66
CA GLY A 38 -7.62 6.91 -4.33
C GLY A 38 -6.90 7.83 -3.32
N THR A 39 -5.57 7.88 -3.34
CA THR A 39 -4.81 8.78 -2.46
C THR A 39 -5.03 10.26 -2.78
N ARG A 40 -5.27 10.60 -4.05
CA ARG A 40 -5.61 11.96 -4.46
C ARG A 40 -6.99 12.37 -3.92
N LEU A 41 -7.98 11.49 -4.03
CA LEU A 41 -9.33 11.68 -3.49
C LEU A 41 -9.32 11.79 -1.96
N GLY A 42 -8.52 10.97 -1.28
CA GLY A 42 -8.35 11.00 0.18
C GLY A 42 -7.54 12.18 0.70
N SER A 43 -7.13 13.13 -0.15
CA SER A 43 -6.27 14.26 0.21
C SER A 43 -4.97 13.87 0.92
N GLY A 44 -4.46 12.67 0.66
CA GLY A 44 -3.23 12.15 1.24
C GLY A 44 -3.08 10.64 1.10
N CYS A 45 -1.91 10.14 1.47
CA CYS A 45 -1.61 8.71 1.46
C CYS A 45 -1.88 8.06 2.83
N THR A 46 -1.91 6.73 2.85
CA THR A 46 -2.02 5.91 4.07
C THR A 46 -0.91 6.19 5.07
N SER A 47 0.35 6.32 4.63
CA SER A 47 1.46 6.62 5.57
C SER A 47 1.41 8.05 6.10
N GLY A 48 0.89 9.01 5.32
CA GLY A 48 0.73 10.40 5.75
C GLY A 48 -0.32 10.57 6.83
N HIS A 49 -1.51 9.97 6.65
CA HIS A 49 -2.56 9.95 7.68
C HIS A 49 -2.17 9.05 8.87
N GLY A 50 -1.48 7.94 8.60
CA GLY A 50 -1.07 6.98 9.62
C GLY A 50 0.06 7.48 10.52
N ILE A 51 1.19 7.91 9.97
CA ILE A 51 2.38 8.26 10.76
C ILE A 51 2.27 9.70 11.28
N CYS A 52 2.17 10.66 10.37
CA CYS A 52 2.15 12.08 10.73
C CYS A 52 0.80 12.52 11.32
N GLY A 53 -0.30 12.03 10.73
CA GLY A 53 -1.67 12.41 11.12
C GLY A 53 -2.14 11.83 12.46
N MET A 54 -1.83 10.56 12.71
CA MET A 54 -2.15 9.89 13.99
C MET A 54 -1.31 10.42 15.15
N SER A 55 -0.03 10.77 14.90
CA SER A 55 0.83 11.38 15.91
C SER A 55 0.30 12.72 16.44
N ARG A 56 -0.55 13.40 15.67
CA ARG A 56 -1.19 14.67 16.08
C ARG A 56 -2.55 14.47 16.78
N LEU A 57 -2.90 13.22 17.13
CA LEU A 57 -4.17 12.80 17.74
C LEU A 57 -5.43 13.29 17.02
N SER A 58 -5.36 13.47 15.69
CA SER A 58 -6.53 13.90 14.92
C SER A 58 -7.45 12.73 14.62
N ILE A 59 -8.68 12.80 15.15
CA ILE A 59 -9.75 11.81 14.92
C ILE A 59 -10.00 11.58 13.43
N ARG A 60 -9.91 12.63 12.60
CA ARG A 60 -10.06 12.49 11.14
C ARG A 60 -9.01 11.58 10.51
N SER A 61 -7.75 11.65 10.98
CA SER A 61 -6.68 10.78 10.47
C SER A 61 -6.85 9.34 10.90
N VAL A 62 -7.33 9.11 12.13
CA VAL A 62 -7.64 7.76 12.62
C VAL A 62 -8.72 7.11 11.77
N ILE A 63 -9.82 7.83 11.50
CA ILE A 63 -10.91 7.33 10.66
C ILE A 63 -10.42 7.02 9.25
N ALA A 64 -9.67 7.94 8.62
CA ALA A 64 -9.11 7.74 7.28
C ALA A 64 -8.18 6.51 7.21
N THR A 65 -7.35 6.30 8.25
CA THR A 65 -6.44 5.15 8.31
C THR A 65 -7.22 3.84 8.49
N MET A 66 -8.26 3.84 9.33
CA MET A 66 -9.14 2.68 9.54
C MET A 66 -9.91 2.31 8.27
N THR A 67 -10.45 3.27 7.52
CA THR A 67 -11.13 2.98 6.25
C THR A 67 -10.19 2.43 5.20
N PHE A 68 -8.97 2.97 5.07
CA PHE A 68 -7.99 2.42 4.14
C PHE A 68 -7.58 0.99 4.51
N MET A 69 -7.35 0.70 5.79
CA MET A 69 -7.01 -0.66 6.24
C MET A 69 -8.17 -1.63 6.07
N LEU A 70 -9.40 -1.23 6.41
CA LEU A 70 -10.59 -2.05 6.20
C LEU A 70 -10.80 -2.38 4.72
N ALA A 71 -10.66 -1.40 3.83
CA ALA A 71 -10.77 -1.63 2.40
C ALA A 71 -9.73 -2.67 1.93
N GLY A 72 -8.47 -2.56 2.36
CA GLY A 72 -7.42 -3.52 2.05
C GLY A 72 -7.72 -4.94 2.56
N ILE A 73 -8.17 -5.06 3.81
CA ILE A 73 -8.58 -6.35 4.40
C ILE A 73 -9.71 -6.98 3.59
N VAL A 74 -10.74 -6.20 3.27
CA VAL A 74 -11.89 -6.68 2.47
C VAL A 74 -11.43 -7.09 1.07
N THR A 75 -10.60 -6.30 0.40
CA THR A 75 -10.07 -6.64 -0.93
C THR A 75 -9.29 -7.95 -0.90
N VAL A 76 -8.39 -8.15 0.07
CA VAL A 76 -7.64 -9.41 0.20
C VAL A 76 -8.57 -10.57 0.54
N TYR A 77 -9.54 -10.38 1.44
CA TYR A 77 -10.51 -11.39 1.79
C TYR A 77 -11.31 -11.86 0.57
N VAL A 78 -11.83 -10.91 -0.22
CA VAL A 78 -12.59 -11.21 -1.44
C VAL A 78 -11.71 -11.92 -2.47
N ILE A 79 -10.51 -11.42 -2.74
CA ILE A 79 -9.63 -12.02 -3.75
C ILE A 79 -9.22 -13.45 -3.34
N ARG A 80 -8.87 -13.64 -2.06
CA ARG A 80 -8.30 -14.91 -1.57
C ARG A 80 -9.36 -15.96 -1.23
N HIS A 81 -10.50 -15.57 -0.67
CA HIS A 81 -11.55 -16.51 -0.25
C HIS A 81 -12.72 -16.63 -1.23
N VAL A 82 -13.05 -15.57 -1.98
CA VAL A 82 -14.19 -15.59 -2.91
C VAL A 82 -13.74 -15.94 -4.33
N LEU A 83 -12.69 -15.28 -4.84
CA LEU A 83 -12.18 -15.57 -6.18
C LEU A 83 -11.21 -16.78 -6.23
N GLY A 84 -10.72 -17.26 -5.07
CA GLY A 84 -9.77 -18.37 -5.00
C GLY A 84 -8.45 -18.09 -5.72
N ALA A 85 -8.13 -16.82 -5.98
CA ALA A 85 -6.93 -16.43 -6.70
C ALA A 85 -5.71 -16.60 -5.77
N VAL A 86 -4.82 -17.53 -6.13
CA VAL A 86 -3.49 -17.65 -5.57
C VAL A 86 -2.61 -16.64 -6.31
N ILE A 87 -2.44 -15.45 -5.74
CA ILE A 87 -1.33 -14.54 -6.06
C ILE A 87 -0.10 -15.03 -5.30
#